data_AF-A0A968VG31-F1
#
_entry.id   AF-A0A968VG31-F1
#
_cell.length_a   1.000
_cell.length_b   1.000
_cell.length_c   1.000
_cell.angle_alpha   90.00
_cell.angle_beta   90.00
_cell.angle_gamma   90.00
#
_symmetry.space_group_name_H-M   'P 1'
#
loop_
_entity.id
_entity.type
_entity.pdbx_description
1 polymer ?
#
loop_
_entity_poly.entity_id
_entity_poly.type
_entity_poly.pdbx_seq_one_letter_code
_entity_poly.pdbx_strand_id
1 'polypeptide(L)'
;RSEVVIISGAARGADALGERYAELRGLPVERFPADWARFGRAAGYRRNEAMAAVSDAVVVFWDGRSPGTGHTVDIARSRGLPLRVVRF
;
A
#
# COMPACT_ATOMS: atom_id res chain seq x y z
N ARG A 1 -10.19 9.65 20.16
CA ARG A 1 -9.16 8.65 19.79
C ARG A 1 -9.15 8.61 18.28
N SER A 2 -8.02 8.77 17.62
CA SER A 2 -7.96 8.68 16.15
C SER A 2 -8.25 7.25 15.72
N GLU A 3 -9.14 7.06 14.75
CA GLU A 3 -9.47 5.76 14.17
C GLU A 3 -8.35 5.34 13.21
N VAL A 4 -7.99 4.05 13.21
CA VAL A 4 -6.96 3.51 12.31
C VAL A 4 -7.66 2.73 11.21
N VAL A 5 -7.39 3.11 9.95
CA VAL A 5 -7.87 2.41 8.75
C VAL A 5 -6.68 1.78 8.03
N ILE A 6 -6.83 0.54 7.57
CA ILE A 6 -5.82 -0.12 6.75
C ILE A 6 -6.10 0.15 5.27
N ILE A 7 -5.15 0.79 4.61
CA ILE A 7 -5.17 1.01 3.15
C ILE A 7 -4.50 -0.18 2.47
N SER A 8 -5.21 -0.83 1.56
CA SER A 8 -4.75 -2.02 0.83
C SER A 8 -4.94 -1.82 -0.67
N GLY A 9 -4.06 -2.38 -1.51
CA GLY A 9 -4.33 -2.45 -2.95
C GLY A 9 -4.87 -3.76 -3.44
N ALA A 10 -5.39 -4.60 -2.53
CA ALA A 10 -5.99 -5.89 -2.84
C ALA A 10 -5.06 -6.83 -3.62
N ALA A 11 -3.74 -6.70 -3.42
CA ALA A 11 -2.76 -7.62 -4.01
C ALA A 11 -2.53 -8.85 -3.12
N ARG A 12 -2.01 -9.93 -3.71
CA ARG A 12 -1.51 -11.07 -2.94
C ARG A 12 -0.27 -10.67 -2.14
N GLY A 13 -0.04 -11.31 -1.00
CA GLY A 13 1.12 -11.05 -0.15
C GLY A 13 0.83 -10.01 0.94
N ALA A 14 1.65 -8.96 1.02
CA ALA A 14 1.59 -7.98 2.11
C ALA A 14 0.20 -7.32 2.26
N ASP A 15 -0.43 -6.94 1.15
CA ASP A 15 -1.79 -6.36 1.15
C ASP A 15 -2.80 -7.34 1.77
N ALA A 16 -2.84 -8.59 1.30
CA ALA A 16 -3.71 -9.63 1.86
C ALA A 16 -3.46 -9.91 3.36
N LEU A 17 -2.19 -9.88 3.80
CA LEU A 17 -1.85 -10.02 5.22
C LEU A 17 -2.28 -8.79 6.04
N GLY A 18 -2.17 -7.59 5.48
CA GLY A 18 -2.66 -6.36 6.09
C GLY A 18 -4.18 -6.35 6.26
N GLU A 19 -4.91 -6.81 5.24
CA GLU A 19 -6.38 -6.97 5.32
C GLU A 19 -6.78 -7.99 6.39
N ARG A 20 -6.09 -9.14 6.45
CA ARG A 20 -6.33 -10.14 7.50
C ARG A 20 -6.03 -9.59 8.89
N TYR A 21 -4.96 -8.81 9.04
CA TYR A 21 -4.65 -8.14 10.30
C TYR A 21 -5.77 -7.17 10.70
N ALA A 22 -6.28 -6.38 9.76
CA ALA A 22 -7.38 -5.46 10.02
C ALA A 22 -8.63 -6.20 10.50
N GLU A 23 -9.01 -7.27 9.80
CA GLU A 23 -10.15 -8.12 10.16
C GLU A 23 -10.01 -8.68 11.58
N LEU A 24 -8.86 -9.28 11.91
CA LEU A 24 -8.59 -9.85 13.24
C LEU A 24 -8.62 -8.81 14.37
N ARG A 25 -8.46 -7.52 14.04
CA ARG A 25 -8.42 -6.40 14.99
C ARG A 25 -9.70 -5.55 14.97
N GLY A 26 -10.67 -5.88 14.10
CA GLY A 26 -11.87 -5.09 13.90
C GLY A 26 -11.58 -3.68 13.34
N LEU A 27 -10.52 -3.54 12.54
CA LEU A 27 -10.16 -2.27 11.90
C LEU A 27 -10.80 -2.17 10.51
N PRO A 28 -11.26 -0.97 10.09
CA PRO A 28 -11.71 -0.76 8.72
C PRO A 28 -10.60 -0.97 7.70
N VAL A 29 -10.99 -1.35 6.48
CA VAL A 29 -10.09 -1.53 5.34
C VAL A 29 -10.64 -0.75 4.15
N GLU A 30 -9.81 0.09 3.54
CA GLU A 30 -10.09 0.69 2.24
C GLU A 30 -9.23 0.03 1.16
N ARG A 31 -9.89 -0.47 0.11
CA ARG A 31 -9.24 -1.26 -0.96
C ARG A 31 -9.14 -0.47 -2.24
N PHE A 32 -7.95 -0.48 -2.82
CA PHE A 32 -7.61 0.14 -4.10
C PHE A 32 -7.14 -0.94 -5.08
N PRO A 33 -8.03 -1.76 -5.67
CA PRO A 33 -7.60 -2.73 -6.67
C PRO A 33 -7.04 -2.03 -7.92
N ALA A 34 -5.99 -2.59 -8.50
CA ALA A 34 -5.43 -2.06 -9.74
C ALA A 34 -6.33 -2.38 -10.95
N ASP A 35 -6.72 -1.35 -11.70
CA ASP A 35 -7.51 -1.48 -12.93
C ASP A 35 -6.62 -1.84 -14.14
N TRP A 36 -6.22 -3.11 -14.19
CA TRP A 36 -5.36 -3.65 -15.24
C TRP A 36 -6.02 -3.60 -16.63
N ALA A 37 -7.35 -3.73 -16.69
CA ALA A 37 -8.09 -3.71 -17.95
C ALA A 37 -8.00 -2.34 -18.64
N ARG A 38 -8.10 -1.26 -17.85
CA ARG A 38 -8.05 0.11 -18.36
C ARG A 38 -6.64 0.64 -18.56
N PHE A 39 -5.71 0.32 -17.66
CA PHE A 39 -4.40 0.99 -17.62
C PHE A 39 -3.19 0.08 -17.85
N GLY A 40 -3.40 -1.23 -18.05
CA GLY A 40 -2.33 -2.19 -18.25
C GLY A 40 -1.27 -2.10 -17.15
N ARG A 41 0.01 -2.12 -17.53
CA ARG A 41 1.14 -2.06 -16.57
C ARG A 41 1.13 -0.84 -15.65
N ALA A 42 0.56 0.28 -16.09
CA ALA A 42 0.48 1.51 -15.29
C ALA A 42 -0.56 1.42 -14.17
N ALA A 43 -1.48 0.44 -14.20
CA ALA A 43 -2.52 0.27 -13.19
C ALA A 43 -1.94 0.13 -11.78
N GLY A 44 -0.86 -0.65 -11.62
CA GLY A 44 -0.19 -0.83 -10.34
C GLY A 44 0.38 0.48 -9.78
N TYR A 45 1.05 1.28 -10.63
CA TYR A 45 1.62 2.55 -10.20
C TYR A 45 0.54 3.59 -9.86
N ARG A 46 -0.52 3.68 -10.67
CA ARG A 46 -1.67 4.56 -10.40
C ARG A 46 -2.36 4.22 -9.09
N ARG A 47 -2.53 2.91 -8.82
CA ARG A 47 -3.04 2.41 -7.55
C ARG A 47 -2.15 2.84 -6.38
N ASN A 48 -0.82 2.71 -6.52
CA ASN A 48 0.11 3.10 -5.45
C ASN A 48 0.02 4.59 -5.14
N GLU A 49 -0.11 5.45 -6.16
CA GLU A 49 -0.34 6.89 -5.99
C GLU A 49 -1.65 7.20 -5.26
N ALA A 50 -2.73 6.50 -5.63
CA ALA A 50 -4.04 6.68 -5.00
C ALA A 50 -4.01 6.30 -3.52
N MET A 51 -3.42 5.16 -3.16
CA MET A 51 -3.26 4.75 -1.77
C MET A 51 -2.41 5.76 -0.97
N ALA A 52 -1.29 6.21 -1.52
CA ALA A 52 -0.41 7.16 -0.84
C ALA A 52 -1.05 8.55 -0.68
N ALA A 53 -2.04 8.91 -1.51
CA ALA A 53 -2.76 10.17 -1.40
C ALA A 53 -3.71 10.25 -0.20
N VAL A 54 -4.16 9.11 0.31
CA VAL A 54 -5.07 9.04 1.46
C VAL A 54 -4.39 8.48 2.72
N SER A 55 -3.09 8.16 2.65
CA SER A 55 -2.36 7.53 3.75
C SER A 55 -1.61 8.55 4.60
N ASP A 56 -1.70 8.42 5.92
CA ASP A 56 -0.90 9.21 6.87
C ASP A 56 0.49 8.60 7.16
N ALA A 57 0.67 7.30 6.89
CA ALA A 57 1.93 6.59 7.08
C ALA A 57 1.97 5.34 6.18
N VAL A 58 3.18 4.84 5.90
CA VAL A 58 3.39 3.69 5.01
C VAL A 58 4.31 2.66 5.66
N VAL A 59 3.88 1.39 5.64
CA VAL A 59 4.72 0.23 5.97
C VAL A 59 4.86 -0.64 4.73
N VAL A 60 6.09 -0.98 4.37
CA VAL A 60 6.40 -1.76 3.18
C VAL A 60 7.36 -2.89 3.52
N PHE A 61 7.04 -4.08 3.04
CA PHE A 61 7.91 -5.26 3.10
C PHE A 61 8.61 -5.38 1.74
N TRP A 62 9.95 -5.27 1.71
CA TRP A 62 10.67 -5.10 0.45
C TRP A 62 12.02 -5.82 0.39
N ASP A 63 12.15 -6.68 -0.61
CA ASP A 63 13.37 -7.40 -1.02
C ASP A 63 14.48 -6.49 -1.61
N GLY A 64 14.17 -5.22 -1.87
CA GLY A 64 15.11 -4.28 -2.50
C GLY A 64 15.15 -4.33 -4.02
N ARG A 65 14.32 -5.17 -4.66
CA ARG A 65 14.33 -5.39 -6.11
C ARG A 65 12.97 -5.15 -6.75
N SER A 66 11.87 -5.43 -6.06
CA SER A 66 10.50 -5.22 -6.58
C SER A 66 10.29 -3.78 -7.05
N PRO A 67 10.08 -3.52 -8.36
CA PRO A 67 9.87 -2.17 -8.87
C PRO A 67 8.58 -1.53 -8.34
N GLY A 68 7.52 -2.33 -8.20
CA GLY A 68 6.24 -1.85 -7.67
C GLY A 68 6.35 -1.41 -6.21
N THR A 69 7.08 -2.15 -5.39
CA THR A 69 7.32 -1.78 -3.99
C THR A 69 8.28 -0.60 -3.89
N GLY A 70 9.32 -0.55 -4.73
CA GLY A 70 10.23 0.59 -4.84
C GLY A 70 9.48 1.89 -5.16
N HIS A 71 8.52 1.83 -6.10
CA HIS A 71 7.67 2.98 -6.40
C HIS A 71 6.88 3.48 -5.18
N THR A 72 6.33 2.58 -4.35
CA THR A 72 5.65 2.98 -3.11
C THR A 72 6.60 3.66 -2.12
N VAL A 73 7.85 3.18 -1.99
CA VAL A 73 8.89 3.83 -1.17
C VAL A 73 9.18 5.24 -1.67
N ASP A 74 9.32 5.41 -2.99
CA ASP A 74 9.65 6.69 -3.60
C ASP A 74 8.50 7.70 -3.43
N ILE A 75 7.24 7.28 -3.61
CA ILE A 75 6.07 8.13 -3.36
C ILE A 75 6.00 8.55 -1.89
N ALA A 76 6.17 7.59 -0.97
CA ALA A 76 6.10 7.90 0.47
C ALA A 76 7.18 8.93 0.87
N ARG A 77 8.40 8.79 0.35
CA ARG A 77 9.49 9.75 0.57
C ARG A 77 9.19 11.12 -0.04
N SER A 78 8.72 11.17 -1.29
CA SER A 78 8.44 12.43 -1.97
C SER A 78 7.32 13.23 -1.30
N ARG A 79 6.36 12.53 -0.70
CA ARG A 79 5.24 13.12 0.06
C ARG A 79 5.58 13.39 1.53
N GLY A 80 6.76 13.00 2.01
CA GLY A 80 7.15 13.15 3.41
C GLY A 80 6.36 12.28 4.39
N LEU A 81 5.76 11.18 3.91
CA LEU A 81 5.01 10.25 4.76
C LEU A 81 5.98 9.48 5.68
N PRO A 82 5.66 9.32 6.97
CA PRO A 82 6.34 8.37 7.84
C PRO A 82 6.41 6.99 7.18
N LEU A 83 7.62 6.51 6.96
CA LEU A 83 7.88 5.31 6.15
C LEU A 83 8.69 4.28 6.94
N ARG A 84 8.14 3.07 7.06
CA ARG A 84 8.85 1.90 7.61
C ARG A 84 9.09 0.87 6.51
N VAL A 85 10.36 0.66 6.17
CA VAL A 85 10.79 -0.43 5.27
C VAL A 85 11.26 -1.62 6.09
N VAL A 86 10.60 -2.77 5.91
CA VAL A 86 10.99 -4.06 6.47
C VAL A 86 11.67 -4.87 5.37
N ARG A 87 12.95 -5.17 5.54
CA ARG A 87 13.75 -5.98 4.60
C ARG A 87 13.60 -7.47 4.89
N PHE A 88 13.66 -8.27 3.83
CA PHE A 88 13.72 -9.74 3.89
C PHE A 88 14.49 -10.28 2.69
#